data_AF-A0A3E1DAD2-F1
#
_entry.id   AF-A0A3E1DAD2-F1
#
_cell.length_a   1.000
_cell.length_b   1.000
_cell.length_c   1.000
_cell.angle_alpha   90.00
_cell.angle_beta   90.00
_cell.angle_gamma   90.00
#
_symmetry.space_group_name_H-M   'P 1'
#
loop_
_entity.id
_entity.type
_entity.pdbx_description
1 polymer ?
#
loop_
_entity_poly.entity_id
_entity_poly.type
_entity_poly.pdbx_seq_one_letter_code
_entity_poly.pdbx_strand_id
1 'polypeptide(L)'
;MKALITTLLTIGVSILAGCAEPEPRITPRPKINWNDVQSIASAISVQRDDLKKTTNFRGPNSSKGILDTVLLRAWKSDEGGGFSYQIYVIDFYHGDWHFYDTASDSKGNNLVIKLNSRDVSSCDYFTCGHQEHLGIDVSQEYLEKNQENGIVFKVSGKGGEETFNVPSTYIKAFLSVAK
;
A
#
# COMPACT_ATOMS: atom_id res chain seq x y z
N MET A 1 80.96 -8.84 -33.64
CA MET A 1 80.85 -9.45 -32.29
C MET A 1 80.15 -8.46 -31.37
N LYS A 2 79.20 -8.97 -30.57
CA LYS A 2 78.39 -8.30 -29.54
C LYS A 2 77.14 -7.54 -30.02
N ALA A 3 76.06 -8.32 -30.12
CA ALA A 3 74.70 -7.87 -29.90
C ALA A 3 74.45 -7.67 -28.39
N LEU A 4 73.61 -6.70 -27.98
CA LEU A 4 72.84 -6.80 -26.74
C LEU A 4 71.64 -5.83 -26.71
N ILE A 5 70.47 -6.38 -27.07
CA ILE A 5 69.16 -6.30 -26.39
C ILE A 5 68.68 -4.91 -25.93
N THR A 6 67.76 -4.34 -26.73
CA THR A 6 66.88 -3.22 -26.34
C THR A 6 65.53 -3.80 -25.90
N THR A 7 65.22 -3.73 -24.61
CA THR A 7 63.95 -4.19 -24.03
C THR A 7 62.86 -3.16 -24.31
N LEU A 8 61.93 -3.44 -25.22
CA LEU A 8 60.69 -2.67 -25.38
C LEU A 8 59.68 -3.08 -24.31
N LEU A 9 59.32 -2.14 -23.44
CA LEU A 9 58.24 -2.28 -22.46
C LEU A 9 56.95 -1.72 -23.08
N THR A 10 56.12 -2.56 -23.68
CA THR A 10 54.78 -2.18 -24.15
C THR A 10 53.80 -2.16 -22.98
N ILE A 11 53.42 -0.96 -22.54
CA ILE A 11 52.32 -0.75 -21.59
C ILE A 11 51.01 -0.84 -22.39
N GLY A 12 50.31 -1.97 -22.28
CA GLY A 12 48.94 -2.12 -22.78
C GLY A 12 47.96 -1.46 -21.82
N VAL A 13 47.36 -0.34 -22.23
CA VAL A 13 46.26 0.30 -21.51
C VAL A 13 44.96 -0.35 -21.98
N SER A 14 44.46 -1.30 -21.20
CA SER A 14 43.13 -1.88 -21.39
C SER A 14 42.07 -0.89 -20.88
N ILE A 15 41.44 -0.17 -21.79
CA ILE A 15 40.27 0.67 -21.47
C ILE A 15 39.09 -0.28 -21.23
N LEU A 16 38.76 -0.50 -19.96
CA LEU A 16 37.50 -1.14 -19.55
C LEU A 16 36.36 -0.19 -19.94
N ALA A 17 35.81 -0.36 -21.14
CA ALA A 17 34.53 0.22 -21.52
C ALA A 17 33.43 -0.56 -20.78
N GLY A 18 33.18 -0.19 -19.51
CA GLY A 18 31.99 -0.63 -18.80
C GLY A 18 30.77 0.01 -19.47
N CYS A 19 29.89 -0.82 -20.03
CA CYS A 19 28.56 -0.39 -20.44
C CYS A 19 27.81 0.05 -19.17
N ALA A 20 27.78 1.35 -18.88
CA ALA A 20 26.86 1.90 -17.92
C ALA A 20 25.46 1.76 -18.51
N GLU A 21 24.69 0.81 -17.99
CA GLU A 21 23.29 0.64 -18.34
C GLU A 21 22.54 1.91 -17.92
N PRO A 22 21.80 2.58 -18.84
CA PRO A 22 21.15 3.85 -18.54
C PRO A 22 20.14 3.64 -17.41
N GLU A 23 20.14 4.55 -16.42
CA GLU A 23 19.20 4.46 -15.31
C GLU A 23 17.75 4.35 -15.81
N PRO A 24 16.94 3.45 -15.22
CA PRO A 24 15.55 3.30 -15.62
C PRO A 24 14.82 4.63 -15.46
N ARG A 25 14.24 5.13 -16.55
CA ARG A 25 13.44 6.36 -16.53
C ARG A 25 12.28 6.18 -15.55
N ILE A 26 12.28 6.94 -14.45
CA ILE A 26 11.15 7.01 -13.53
C ILE A 26 10.01 7.72 -14.28
N THR A 27 9.08 6.96 -14.84
CA THR A 27 7.84 7.52 -15.38
C THR A 27 6.95 7.90 -14.20
N PRO A 28 6.48 9.16 -14.12
CA PRO A 28 5.50 9.55 -13.12
C PRO A 28 4.28 8.64 -13.25
N ARG A 29 3.83 8.03 -12.15
CA ARG A 29 2.57 7.27 -12.18
C ARG A 29 1.46 8.22 -12.62
N PRO A 30 0.65 7.85 -13.62
CA PRO A 30 -0.46 8.68 -14.03
C PRO A 30 -1.38 8.93 -12.82
N LYS A 31 -1.83 10.17 -12.69
CA LYS A 31 -2.79 10.56 -11.64
C LYS A 31 -4.03 9.69 -11.76
N ILE A 32 -4.41 9.02 -10.67
CA ILE A 32 -5.57 8.14 -10.62
C ILE A 32 -6.84 8.98 -10.73
N ASN A 33 -7.73 8.64 -11.66
CA ASN A 33 -9.07 9.20 -11.74
C ASN A 33 -10.00 8.38 -10.85
N TRP A 34 -10.32 8.89 -9.66
CA TRP A 34 -11.17 8.21 -8.68
C TRP A 34 -12.65 8.06 -9.09
N ASN A 35 -13.06 8.65 -10.21
CA ASN A 35 -14.39 8.48 -10.79
C ASN A 35 -14.42 7.45 -11.94
N ASP A 36 -13.27 6.90 -12.32
CA ASP A 36 -13.16 5.89 -13.37
C ASP A 36 -12.68 4.54 -12.81
N VAL A 37 -13.51 3.52 -12.99
CA VAL A 37 -13.22 2.15 -12.54
C VAL A 37 -11.95 1.61 -13.17
N GLN A 38 -11.71 1.88 -14.45
CA GLN A 38 -10.54 1.34 -15.16
C GLN A 38 -9.24 2.01 -14.71
N SER A 39 -9.26 3.33 -14.53
CA SER A 39 -8.12 4.08 -13.97
C SER A 39 -7.71 3.52 -12.60
N ILE A 40 -8.67 3.29 -11.70
CA ILE A 40 -8.37 2.71 -10.38
C ILE A 40 -7.89 1.26 -10.50
N ALA A 41 -8.56 0.43 -11.31
CA ALA A 41 -8.20 -0.97 -11.50
C ALA A 41 -6.77 -1.14 -12.01
N SER A 42 -6.34 -0.29 -12.95
CA SER A 42 -4.96 -0.29 -13.47
C SER A 42 -3.90 0.07 -12.42
N ALA A 43 -4.28 0.72 -11.33
CA ALA A 43 -3.40 1.09 -10.23
C ALA A 43 -3.34 0.03 -9.11
N ILE A 44 -4.13 -1.05 -9.21
CA ILE A 44 -4.11 -2.15 -8.24
C ILE A 44 -2.86 -2.99 -8.49
N SER A 45 -2.04 -3.12 -7.46
CA SER A 45 -0.86 -3.98 -7.48
C SER A 45 -1.27 -5.42 -7.21
N VAL A 46 -0.93 -6.32 -8.13
CA VAL A 46 -1.10 -7.77 -8.00
C VAL A 46 0.27 -8.41 -7.90
N GLN A 47 0.55 -9.11 -6.80
CA GLN A 47 1.85 -9.72 -6.55
C GLN A 47 1.69 -11.11 -5.96
N ARG A 48 2.23 -12.11 -6.66
CA ARG A 48 2.27 -13.48 -6.19
C ARG A 48 3.46 -13.71 -5.26
N ASP A 49 3.20 -14.33 -4.12
CA ASP A 49 4.21 -14.83 -3.18
C ASP A 49 4.29 -16.36 -3.36
N ASP A 50 5.35 -16.81 -4.02
CA ASP A 50 5.54 -18.24 -4.33
C ASP A 50 5.92 -19.08 -3.11
N LEU A 51 6.39 -18.47 -2.03
CA LEU A 51 6.71 -19.18 -0.79
C LEU A 51 5.44 -19.39 0.03
N LYS A 52 4.60 -18.35 0.14
CA LYS A 52 3.32 -18.40 0.85
C LYS A 52 2.18 -18.95 0.01
N LYS A 53 2.42 -19.29 -1.27
CA LYS A 53 1.40 -19.79 -2.20
C LYS A 53 0.15 -18.91 -2.20
N THR A 54 0.37 -17.59 -2.23
CA THR A 54 -0.67 -16.58 -2.07
C THR A 54 -0.50 -15.48 -3.11
N THR A 55 -1.60 -15.04 -3.72
CA THR A 55 -1.63 -13.83 -4.55
C THR A 55 -2.17 -12.67 -3.74
N ASN A 56 -1.37 -11.61 -3.63
CA ASN A 56 -1.69 -10.38 -2.91
C ASN A 56 -2.24 -9.33 -3.89
N PHE A 57 -3.34 -8.71 -3.51
CA PHE A 57 -3.97 -7.60 -4.23
C PHE A 57 -3.92 -6.38 -3.32
N ARG A 58 -3.33 -5.28 -3.78
CA ARG A 58 -3.20 -4.04 -3.02
C ARG A 58 -3.64 -2.86 -3.87
N GLY A 59 -4.72 -2.21 -3.46
CA GLY A 59 -5.21 -1.02 -4.14
C GLY A 59 -4.43 0.24 -3.79
N PRO A 60 -4.65 1.34 -4.55
CA PRO A 60 -4.05 2.64 -4.29
C PRO A 60 -4.55 3.27 -2.98
N ASN A 61 -3.78 4.21 -2.42
CA ASN A 61 -4.21 5.01 -1.28
C ASN A 61 -5.33 5.98 -1.72
N SER A 62 -6.53 5.80 -1.17
CA SER A 62 -7.72 6.61 -1.44
C SER A 62 -7.97 7.71 -0.41
N SER A 63 -7.10 7.84 0.60
CA SER A 63 -7.24 8.89 1.60
C SER A 63 -7.14 10.29 0.98
N LYS A 64 -7.88 11.24 1.56
CA LYS A 64 -7.76 12.67 1.26
C LYS A 64 -6.64 13.33 2.05
N GLY A 65 -6.31 12.78 3.23
CA GLY A 65 -5.20 13.25 4.06
C GLY A 65 -3.88 12.89 3.42
N ILE A 66 -2.92 13.81 3.46
CA ILE A 66 -1.59 13.65 2.83
C ILE A 66 -0.79 12.54 3.52
N LEU A 67 -0.96 12.40 4.83
CA LEU A 67 -0.21 11.47 5.67
C LEU A 67 -1.01 10.22 6.06
N ASP A 68 -2.30 10.22 5.74
CA ASP A 68 -3.20 9.11 6.02
C ASP A 68 -3.19 8.10 4.88
N THR A 69 -3.57 6.87 5.19
CA THR A 69 -3.78 5.83 4.20
C THR A 69 -5.14 5.19 4.39
N VAL A 70 -5.88 5.03 3.28
CA VAL A 70 -7.05 4.14 3.21
C VAL A 70 -6.97 3.36 1.92
N LEU A 71 -6.76 2.05 1.99
CA LEU A 71 -6.68 1.19 0.80
C LEU A 71 -7.33 -0.18 1.02
N LEU A 72 -7.76 -0.81 -0.08
CA LEU A 72 -8.25 -2.18 -0.06
C LEU A 72 -7.09 -3.16 -0.28
N ARG A 73 -7.11 -4.26 0.47
CA ARG A 73 -6.20 -5.40 0.33
C ARG A 73 -7.00 -6.68 0.19
N ALA A 74 -6.46 -7.63 -0.57
CA ALA A 74 -6.95 -8.99 -0.56
C ALA A 74 -5.83 -10.01 -0.75
N TRP A 75 -6.10 -11.22 -0.30
CA TRP A 75 -5.22 -12.38 -0.41
C TRP A 75 -6.00 -13.57 -0.94
N LYS A 76 -5.47 -14.22 -1.97
CA LYS A 76 -6.01 -15.48 -2.51
C LYS A 76 -4.99 -16.59 -2.31
N SER A 77 -5.36 -17.63 -1.56
CA SER A 77 -4.52 -18.82 -1.38
C SER A 77 -4.66 -19.77 -2.57
N ASP A 78 -3.57 -20.43 -2.96
CA ASP A 78 -3.60 -21.47 -4.00
C ASP A 78 -4.23 -22.77 -3.52
N GLU A 79 -4.26 -23.02 -2.20
CA GLU A 79 -4.69 -24.29 -1.61
C GLU A 79 -6.23 -24.45 -1.55
N GLY A 80 -6.97 -23.67 -2.35
CA GLY A 80 -8.42 -23.77 -2.46
C GLY A 80 -9.20 -22.87 -1.50
N GLY A 81 -8.55 -21.88 -0.89
CA GLY A 81 -9.20 -20.85 -0.08
C GLY A 81 -9.78 -19.72 -0.93
N GLY A 82 -10.98 -19.25 -0.57
CA GLY A 82 -11.53 -18.01 -1.10
C GLY A 82 -10.66 -16.79 -0.77
N PHE A 83 -11.04 -15.62 -1.27
CA PHE A 83 -10.33 -14.38 -0.96
C PHE A 83 -10.55 -13.96 0.49
N SER A 84 -9.49 -13.48 1.14
CA SER A 84 -9.57 -12.70 2.37
C SER A 84 -9.44 -11.22 2.03
N TYR A 85 -10.37 -10.37 2.48
CA TYR A 85 -10.35 -8.93 2.19
C TYR A 85 -10.14 -8.10 3.44
N GLN A 86 -9.55 -6.93 3.26
CA GLN A 86 -9.30 -6.00 4.35
C GLN A 86 -9.27 -4.55 3.88
N ILE A 87 -9.86 -3.66 4.67
CA ILE A 87 -9.63 -2.22 4.57
C ILE A 87 -8.42 -1.91 5.45
N TYR A 88 -7.35 -1.39 4.86
CA TYR A 88 -6.16 -0.99 5.59
C TYR A 88 -6.14 0.52 5.79
N VAL A 89 -5.95 0.92 7.04
CA VAL A 89 -5.92 2.32 7.46
C VAL A 89 -4.58 2.64 8.10
N ILE A 90 -4.02 3.79 7.77
CA ILE A 90 -3.01 4.48 8.58
C ILE A 90 -3.63 5.83 8.89
N ASP A 91 -3.82 6.10 10.17
CA ASP A 91 -4.28 7.41 10.63
C ASP A 91 -3.10 8.18 11.19
N PHE A 92 -2.85 9.39 10.69
CA PHE A 92 -1.82 10.30 11.20
C PHE A 92 -2.46 11.45 11.98
N TYR A 93 -2.01 11.68 13.21
CA TYR A 93 -2.50 12.78 14.04
C TYR A 93 -1.42 13.26 15.01
N HIS A 94 -1.66 14.43 15.63
CA HIS A 94 -0.83 14.97 16.70
C HIS A 94 -1.56 14.87 18.05
N GLY A 95 -0.81 14.81 19.14
CA GLY A 95 -1.36 14.76 20.50
C GLY A 95 -1.24 13.37 21.12
N ASP A 96 -2.17 13.02 22.00
CA ASP A 96 -2.14 11.72 22.67
C ASP A 96 -2.63 10.60 21.76
N TRP A 97 -2.14 9.38 22.00
CA TRP A 97 -2.58 8.18 21.29
C TRP A 97 -4.10 7.98 21.37
N HIS A 98 -4.74 7.70 20.24
CA HIS A 98 -6.18 7.40 20.21
C HIS A 98 -6.47 5.97 20.69
N PHE A 99 -5.53 5.05 20.49
CA PHE A 99 -5.62 3.64 20.85
C PHE A 99 -6.85 2.97 20.27
N TYR A 100 -7.00 3.04 18.95
CA TYR A 100 -8.14 2.45 18.26
C TYR A 100 -8.29 0.96 18.56
N ASP A 101 -9.51 0.56 18.93
CA ASP A 101 -9.87 -0.82 19.27
C ASP A 101 -11.26 -1.23 18.78
N THR A 102 -12.04 -0.29 18.23
CA THR A 102 -13.36 -0.54 17.67
C THR A 102 -13.52 0.15 16.32
N ALA A 103 -14.38 -0.43 15.47
CA ALA A 103 -14.77 0.16 14.20
C ALA A 103 -16.26 -0.11 13.94
N SER A 104 -16.99 0.90 13.47
CA SER A 104 -18.40 0.78 13.10
C SER A 104 -18.68 1.48 11.78
N ASP A 105 -19.48 0.85 10.92
CA ASP A 105 -19.92 1.45 9.66
C ASP A 105 -21.08 2.44 9.85
N SER A 106 -21.41 3.20 8.80
CA SER A 106 -22.51 4.17 8.80
C SER A 106 -23.91 3.55 8.99
N LYS A 107 -24.02 2.22 8.97
CA LYS A 107 -25.26 1.46 9.22
C LYS A 107 -25.32 0.94 10.67
N GLY A 108 -24.29 1.21 11.47
CA GLY A 108 -24.17 0.74 12.86
C GLY A 108 -23.64 -0.70 12.99
N ASN A 109 -23.13 -1.31 11.92
CA ASN A 109 -22.50 -2.62 12.01
C ASN A 109 -21.10 -2.49 12.60
N ASN A 110 -20.74 -3.38 13.52
CA ASN A 110 -19.38 -3.47 14.04
C ASN A 110 -18.48 -4.23 13.05
N LEU A 111 -17.30 -3.67 12.79
CA LEU A 111 -16.28 -4.26 11.93
C LEU A 111 -15.14 -4.83 12.79
N VAL A 112 -14.56 -5.94 12.35
CA VAL A 112 -13.46 -6.59 13.07
C VAL A 112 -12.17 -5.86 12.75
N ILE A 113 -11.61 -5.18 13.76
CA ILE A 113 -10.34 -4.47 13.67
C ILE A 113 -9.18 -5.34 14.19
N LYS A 114 -8.04 -5.22 13.54
CA LYS A 114 -6.74 -5.75 13.93
C LYS A 114 -5.77 -4.59 13.98
N LEU A 115 -5.18 -4.38 15.14
CA LEU A 115 -4.07 -3.44 15.26
C LEU A 115 -2.83 -4.06 14.60
N ASN A 116 -2.26 -3.37 13.63
CA ASN A 116 -1.04 -3.79 12.96
C ASN A 116 0.21 -3.21 13.65
N SER A 117 0.23 -1.90 13.86
CA SER A 117 1.33 -1.21 14.55
C SER A 117 0.90 0.17 15.07
N ARG A 118 1.73 0.73 15.94
CA ARG A 118 1.65 2.11 16.43
C ARG A 118 3.05 2.69 16.35
N ASP A 119 3.18 3.80 15.64
CA ASP A 119 4.48 4.38 15.31
C ASP A 119 4.51 5.87 15.62
N VAL A 120 5.62 6.35 16.18
CA VAL A 120 5.89 7.79 16.28
C VAL A 120 6.57 8.19 14.98
N SER A 121 5.90 8.99 14.16
CA SER A 121 6.36 9.34 12.81
C SER A 121 7.41 10.47 12.82
N SER A 122 7.17 11.51 13.63
CA SER A 122 8.03 12.68 13.77
C SER A 122 7.71 13.37 15.09
N CYS A 123 8.67 14.09 15.64
CA CYS A 123 8.45 14.94 16.80
C CYS A 123 9.08 16.31 16.55
N ASP A 124 8.40 17.35 17.01
CA ASP A 124 8.95 18.69 17.13
C ASP A 124 9.12 19.06 18.62
N TYR A 125 9.39 20.33 18.89
CA TYR A 125 9.63 20.81 20.26
C TYR A 125 8.37 20.75 21.15
N PHE A 126 7.18 20.73 20.56
CA PHE A 126 5.90 20.84 21.26
C PHE A 126 5.06 19.57 21.24
N THR A 127 5.21 18.72 20.21
CA THR A 127 4.38 17.52 20.03
C THR A 127 5.06 16.45 19.18
N CYS A 128 4.48 15.25 19.19
CA CYS A 128 4.81 14.18 18.27
C CYS A 128 3.62 13.88 17.35
N GLY A 129 3.93 13.59 16.09
CA GLY A 129 2.99 12.99 15.14
C GLY A 129 2.96 11.48 15.33
N HIS A 130 1.78 10.93 15.53
CA HIS A 130 1.52 9.52 15.73
C HIS A 130 0.89 8.91 14.49
N GLN A 131 1.17 7.63 14.27
CA GLN A 131 0.51 6.80 13.27
C GLN A 131 -0.03 5.53 13.90
N GLU A 132 -1.33 5.25 13.71
CA GLU A 132 -1.93 3.96 14.06
C GLU A 132 -2.30 3.19 12.79
N HIS A 133 -1.72 2.00 12.65
CA HIS A 133 -1.91 1.14 11.50
C HIS A 133 -2.95 0.07 11.84
N LEU A 134 -4.04 0.04 11.08
CA LEU A 134 -5.20 -0.79 11.36
C LEU A 134 -5.55 -1.64 10.13
N GLY A 135 -5.84 -2.91 10.35
CA GLY A 135 -6.52 -3.77 9.39
C GLY A 135 -7.96 -3.99 9.82
N ILE A 136 -8.92 -3.71 8.96
CA ILE A 136 -10.34 -3.97 9.20
C ILE A 136 -10.77 -5.10 8.27
N ASP A 137 -10.98 -6.28 8.85
CA ASP A 137 -11.34 -7.48 8.08
C ASP A 137 -12.78 -7.36 7.59
N VAL A 138 -12.97 -7.58 6.28
CA VAL A 138 -14.28 -7.51 5.63
C VAL A 138 -14.47 -8.72 4.72
N SER A 139 -15.72 -9.11 4.49
CA SER A 139 -16.03 -10.18 3.56
C SER A 139 -16.22 -9.65 2.14
N GLN A 140 -16.18 -10.54 1.15
CA GLN A 140 -16.51 -10.18 -0.23
C GLN A 140 -17.93 -9.64 -0.33
N GLU A 141 -18.89 -10.31 0.33
CA GLU A 141 -20.30 -9.94 0.32
C GLU A 141 -20.51 -8.56 0.96
N TYR A 142 -19.71 -8.19 1.96
CA TYR A 142 -19.73 -6.86 2.55
C TYR A 142 -19.29 -5.80 1.53
N LEU A 143 -18.23 -6.04 0.76
CA LEU A 143 -17.80 -5.15 -0.30
C LEU A 143 -18.86 -5.04 -1.41
N GLU A 144 -19.39 -6.16 -1.86
CA GLU A 144 -20.43 -6.21 -2.90
C GLU A 144 -21.70 -5.46 -2.50
N LYS A 145 -22.15 -5.59 -1.24
CA LYS A 145 -23.31 -4.85 -0.71
C LYS A 145 -23.09 -3.34 -0.64
N ASN A 146 -21.84 -2.89 -0.59
CA ASN A 146 -21.48 -1.48 -0.46
C ASN A 146 -20.89 -0.89 -1.76
N GLN A 147 -20.87 -1.65 -2.86
CA GLN A 147 -20.27 -1.20 -4.12
C GLN A 147 -20.98 0.02 -4.74
N GLU A 148 -22.26 0.23 -4.46
CA GLU A 148 -23.02 1.38 -4.99
C GLU A 148 -22.84 2.65 -4.14
N ASN A 149 -22.79 2.52 -2.82
CA ASN A 149 -22.80 3.66 -1.90
C ASN A 149 -21.42 3.97 -1.29
N GLY A 150 -20.44 3.10 -1.49
CA GLY A 150 -19.17 3.17 -0.77
C GLY A 150 -19.32 2.70 0.67
N ILE A 151 -18.24 2.83 1.43
CA ILE A 151 -18.21 2.52 2.85
C ILE A 151 -17.79 3.79 3.58
N VAL A 152 -18.54 4.18 4.59
CA VAL A 152 -18.12 5.17 5.58
C VAL A 152 -18.07 4.45 6.91
N PHE A 153 -16.95 4.56 7.61
CA PHE A 153 -16.76 3.90 8.89
C PHE A 153 -15.97 4.78 9.84
N LYS A 154 -16.30 4.67 11.12
CA LYS A 154 -15.60 5.34 12.20
C LYS A 154 -14.77 4.33 12.94
N VAL A 155 -13.51 4.66 13.20
CA VAL A 155 -12.66 3.95 14.17
C VAL A 155 -12.68 4.72 15.47
N SER A 156 -12.68 4.01 16.59
CA SER A 156 -12.77 4.63 17.91
C SER A 156 -11.88 3.90 18.89
N GLY A 157 -11.33 4.67 19.82
CA GLY A 157 -10.48 4.21 20.89
C GLY A 157 -10.60 5.14 22.10
N LYS A 158 -9.93 4.79 23.20
CA LYS A 158 -10.03 5.55 24.45
C LYS A 158 -9.56 7.01 24.35
N GLY A 159 -8.71 7.32 23.38
CA GLY A 159 -8.10 8.65 23.22
C GLY A 159 -8.65 9.46 22.05
N GLY A 160 -9.50 8.89 21.20
CA GLY A 160 -10.03 9.59 20.03
C GLY A 160 -10.82 8.71 19.08
N GLU A 161 -11.40 9.36 18.08
CA GLU A 161 -12.14 8.73 16.99
C GLU A 161 -11.87 9.45 15.68
N GLU A 162 -11.92 8.72 14.56
CA GLU A 162 -11.73 9.26 13.22
C GLU A 162 -12.64 8.54 12.22
N THR A 163 -13.12 9.27 11.21
CA THR A 163 -14.03 8.76 10.19
C THR A 163 -13.35 8.69 8.83
N PHE A 164 -13.36 7.49 8.25
CA PHE A 164 -12.79 7.21 6.95
C PHE A 164 -13.86 6.82 5.94
N ASN A 165 -13.51 6.95 4.65
CA ASN A 165 -14.38 6.54 3.56
C ASN A 165 -13.64 5.70 2.51
N VAL A 166 -14.31 4.69 1.97
CA VAL A 166 -13.90 3.93 0.78
C VAL A 166 -14.90 4.25 -0.34
N PRO A 167 -14.50 4.94 -1.42
CA PRO A 167 -15.42 5.30 -2.51
C PRO A 167 -16.05 4.08 -3.20
N SER A 168 -17.31 4.20 -3.64
CA SER A 168 -18.03 3.17 -4.40
C SER A 168 -17.26 2.72 -5.65
N THR A 169 -16.76 3.66 -6.45
CA THR A 169 -15.94 3.39 -7.63
C THR A 169 -14.68 2.58 -7.31
N TYR A 170 -14.07 2.82 -6.14
CA TYR A 170 -12.91 2.07 -5.70
C TYR A 170 -13.28 0.62 -5.38
N ILE A 171 -14.38 0.39 -4.66
CA ILE A 171 -14.87 -0.96 -4.36
C ILE A 171 -15.15 -1.73 -5.65
N LYS A 172 -15.86 -1.10 -6.61
CA LYS A 172 -16.15 -1.69 -7.93
C LYS A 172 -14.87 -2.07 -8.68
N ALA A 173 -13.91 -1.16 -8.75
CA ALA A 173 -12.62 -1.40 -9.40
C ALA A 173 -11.86 -2.55 -8.72
N PHE A 174 -11.84 -2.57 -7.39
CA PHE A 174 -11.13 -3.57 -6.63
C PHE A 174 -11.71 -4.98 -6.81
N LEU A 175 -13.04 -5.13 -6.72
CA LEU A 175 -13.72 -6.40 -6.97
C LEU A 175 -13.63 -6.85 -8.43
N SER A 176 -13.39 -5.94 -9.39
CA SER A 176 -13.17 -6.34 -10.79
C SER A 176 -11.84 -7.06 -11.01
N VAL A 177 -10.85 -6.80 -10.15
CA VAL A 177 -9.49 -7.37 -10.21
C VAL A 177 -9.32 -8.54 -9.24
N ALA A 178 -9.82 -8.39 -8.01
CA ALA A 178 -9.76 -9.40 -6.96
C ALA A 178 -11.08 -10.17 -6.89
N LYS A 179 -11.28 -11.12 -7.81
CA LYS A 179 -12.43 -12.04 -7.85
C LYS A 179 -12.02 -13.47 -8.21
#